data_AF-A0A1H3XKV0-F1
#
_entry.id   AF-A0A1H3XKV0-F1
#
_cell.length_a   1.000
_cell.length_b   1.000
_cell.length_c   1.000
_cell.angle_alpha   90.00
_cell.angle_beta   90.00
_cell.angle_gamma   90.00
#
_symmetry.space_group_name_H-M   'P 1'
#
loop_
_entity.id
_entity.type
_entity.pdbx_description
1 polymer ?
#
loop_
_entity_poly.entity_id
_entity_poly.type
_entity_poly.pdbx_seq_one_letter_code
_entity_poly.pdbx_strand_id
1 'polypeptide(L)'
;MSNRTIRSVEDLAQLPDGELLACLGALRAAIVEAKRQHAVALREHLIPVDSPFAFHTFNWRPKGPQRLDTPVQLKPDTPIDEISVRASAREALRELSIFCIEDLSAISEQELLQEEAIGAKTVGRLREILARVGLDFLPNPNTEERAREQSKAVLALPYEARALALRNLEDSAPVSALGLRSSTLSRALANGHDMVGDLRRLPLLVLCENYGKREAREIYDLLMLTDRPFAGSAAPIELWRHGLASTKELSIPTAPETPIGELRPWLGTSVDSLGACGIHTLGALRVAASRGDVASFRGIGRVTAERVVGFLGAYVTPQPYRRGVSAAAG
;
A
#
# COMPACT_ATOMS: atom_id res chain seq x y z
N MET A 1 34.91 -10.13 38.18
CA MET A 1 34.22 -11.38 38.60
C MET A 1 35.23 -12.52 38.53
N SER A 2 35.58 -13.09 39.67
CA SER A 2 36.70 -14.04 39.80
C SER A 2 36.29 -15.44 39.32
N ASN A 3 37.10 -16.03 38.45
CA ASN A 3 36.96 -17.42 37.98
C ASN A 3 37.20 -18.36 39.17
N ARG A 4 36.27 -19.27 39.49
CA ARG A 4 36.41 -20.22 40.61
C ARG A 4 36.61 -21.63 40.05
N THR A 5 37.66 -22.31 40.51
CA THR A 5 37.91 -23.71 40.15
C THR A 5 37.41 -24.58 41.30
N ILE A 6 36.43 -25.43 41.00
CA ILE A 6 35.84 -26.38 41.94
C ILE A 6 36.50 -27.73 41.70
N ARG A 7 37.19 -28.24 42.72
CA ARG A 7 37.92 -29.51 42.70
C ARG A 7 37.41 -30.49 43.74
N SER A 8 36.71 -30.01 44.76
CA SER A 8 36.25 -30.79 45.91
C SER A 8 34.85 -30.34 46.38
N VAL A 9 34.24 -31.15 47.25
CA VAL A 9 32.96 -30.82 47.91
C VAL A 9 33.13 -29.62 48.85
N GLU A 10 34.32 -29.43 49.40
CA GLU A 10 34.66 -28.31 50.27
C GLU A 10 34.64 -26.97 49.52
N ASP A 11 35.01 -26.98 48.23
CA ASP A 11 34.89 -25.81 47.35
C ASP A 11 33.42 -25.44 47.06
N LEU A 12 32.49 -26.40 47.12
CA LEU A 12 31.05 -26.15 46.96
C LEU A 12 30.44 -25.55 48.23
N ALA A 13 30.92 -25.95 49.41
CA ALA A 13 30.46 -25.44 50.70
C ALA A 13 30.83 -23.96 50.93
N GLN A 14 31.82 -23.44 50.19
CA GLN A 14 32.23 -22.03 50.22
C GLN A 14 31.39 -21.14 49.30
N LEU A 15 30.41 -21.70 48.57
CA LEU A 15 29.52 -20.93 47.70
C LEU A 15 28.35 -20.33 48.48
N PRO A 16 27.93 -19.09 48.19
CA PRO A 16 26.72 -18.54 48.78
C PRO A 16 25.47 -19.30 48.30
N ASP A 17 24.47 -19.45 49.18
CA ASP A 17 23.27 -20.28 48.93
C ASP A 17 22.54 -19.94 47.61
N GLY A 18 22.50 -18.66 47.23
CA GLY A 18 21.88 -18.20 45.98
C GLY A 18 22.64 -18.61 44.71
N GLU A 19 23.90 -19.03 44.82
CA GLU A 19 24.77 -19.45 43.71
C GLU A 19 24.90 -20.98 43.61
N LEU A 20 24.56 -21.71 44.68
CA LEU A 20 24.76 -23.16 44.78
C LEU A 20 23.96 -23.93 43.73
N LEU A 21 22.67 -23.62 43.55
CA LEU A 21 21.81 -24.31 42.58
C LEU A 21 22.29 -24.09 41.13
N ALA A 22 22.70 -22.86 40.79
CA ALA A 22 23.23 -22.54 39.47
C ALA A 22 24.57 -23.24 39.20
N CYS A 23 25.42 -23.35 40.23
CA CYS A 23 26.67 -24.09 40.17
C CYS A 23 26.44 -25.59 39.96
N LEU A 24 25.53 -26.20 40.73
CA LEU A 24 25.19 -27.62 40.60
C LEU A 24 24.59 -27.96 39.23
N GLY A 25 23.74 -27.08 38.69
CA GLY A 25 23.21 -27.23 37.32
C GLY A 25 24.31 -27.19 36.26
N ALA A 26 25.24 -26.25 36.38
CA ALA A 26 26.38 -26.14 35.47
C ALA A 26 27.36 -27.32 35.59
N LEU A 27 27.59 -27.81 36.82
CA LEU A 27 28.41 -28.99 37.08
C LEU A 27 27.79 -30.24 36.44
N ARG A 28 26.47 -30.44 36.58
CA ARG A 28 25.75 -31.54 35.95
C ARG A 28 25.91 -31.51 34.43
N ALA A 29 25.74 -30.34 33.81
CA ALA A 29 25.91 -30.18 32.37
C ALA A 29 27.35 -30.51 31.92
N ALA A 30 28.36 -30.04 32.67
CA ALA A 30 29.76 -30.32 32.37
C ALA A 30 30.10 -31.82 32.47
N ILE A 31 29.55 -32.52 33.47
CA ILE A 31 29.72 -33.98 33.61
C ILE A 31 29.08 -34.72 32.45
N VAL A 32 27.87 -34.32 32.03
CA VAL A 32 27.17 -34.95 30.89
C VAL A 32 27.98 -34.77 29.60
N GLU A 33 28.48 -33.56 29.35
CA GLU A 33 29.29 -33.28 28.15
C GLU A 33 30.62 -34.02 28.18
N ALA A 34 31.31 -34.08 29.33
CA ALA A 34 32.54 -34.86 29.46
C ALA A 34 32.30 -36.36 29.22
N LYS A 35 31.18 -36.91 29.72
CA LYS A 35 30.78 -38.30 29.44
C LYS A 35 30.50 -38.52 27.96
N ARG A 36 29.85 -37.56 27.29
CA ARG A 36 29.60 -37.62 25.85
C ARG A 36 30.91 -37.62 25.07
N GLN A 37 31.84 -36.71 25.38
CA GLN A 37 33.16 -36.65 24.74
C GLN A 37 33.95 -37.94 24.95
N HIS A 38 33.91 -38.50 26.15
CA HIS A 38 34.52 -39.80 26.44
C HIS A 38 33.89 -40.94 25.61
N ALA A 39 32.56 -40.98 25.50
CA ALA A 39 31.87 -41.98 24.68
C ALA A 39 32.14 -41.82 23.17
N VAL A 40 32.37 -40.59 22.68
CA VAL A 40 32.83 -40.34 21.31
C VAL A 40 34.27 -40.84 21.13
N ALA A 41 35.17 -40.50 22.06
CA ALA A 41 36.56 -40.93 21.99
C ALA A 41 36.72 -42.46 22.03
N LEU A 42 35.86 -43.19 22.75
CA LEU A 42 35.81 -44.66 22.73
C LEU A 42 35.36 -45.21 21.37
N ARG A 43 34.34 -44.60 20.74
CA ARG A 43 33.84 -45.02 19.41
C ARG A 43 34.85 -44.78 18.30
N GLU A 44 35.57 -43.68 18.38
CA GLU A 44 36.59 -43.28 17.39
C GLU A 44 37.96 -43.93 17.67
N HIS A 45 38.05 -44.86 18.63
CA HIS A 45 39.29 -45.54 19.06
C HIS A 45 40.43 -44.58 19.45
N LEU A 46 40.09 -43.36 19.88
CA LEU A 46 41.06 -42.35 20.33
C LEU A 46 41.59 -42.64 21.75
N ILE A 47 40.87 -43.48 22.50
CA ILE A 47 41.26 -43.95 23.84
C ILE A 47 41.01 -45.48 23.95
N PRO A 48 41.77 -46.20 24.79
CA PRO A 48 41.56 -47.62 25.01
C PRO A 48 40.15 -47.93 25.52
N VAL A 49 39.60 -49.08 25.13
CA VAL A 49 38.24 -49.52 25.49
C VAL A 49 38.04 -49.62 27.01
N ASP A 50 39.12 -49.91 27.76
CA ASP A 50 39.11 -50.04 29.22
C ASP A 50 39.47 -48.74 29.95
N SER A 51 39.58 -47.60 29.25
CA SER A 51 39.93 -46.32 29.88
C SER A 51 38.77 -45.84 30.77
N PRO A 52 38.96 -45.66 32.08
CA PRO A 52 37.91 -45.17 32.97
C PRO A 52 37.58 -43.70 32.68
N PHE A 53 36.30 -43.33 32.84
CA PHE A 53 35.88 -41.94 32.81
C PHE A 53 36.40 -41.21 34.06
N ALA A 54 37.16 -40.14 33.88
CA ALA A 54 37.69 -39.34 34.97
C ALA A 54 37.39 -37.85 34.77
N PHE A 55 36.74 -37.23 35.75
CA PHE A 55 36.35 -35.82 35.72
C PHE A 55 37.00 -35.09 36.89
N HIS A 56 38.11 -34.40 36.62
CA HIS A 56 39.01 -33.92 37.69
C HIS A 56 38.82 -32.45 38.08
N THR A 57 38.33 -31.61 37.17
CA THR A 57 38.25 -30.17 37.42
C THR A 57 37.04 -29.55 36.77
N PHE A 58 36.36 -28.67 37.49
CA PHE A 58 35.26 -27.87 36.98
C PHE A 58 35.57 -26.39 37.21
N ASN A 59 35.73 -25.64 36.12
CA ASN A 59 35.89 -24.19 36.21
C ASN A 59 34.51 -23.55 36.11
N TRP A 60 34.04 -23.00 37.22
CA TRP A 60 32.75 -22.33 37.30
C TRP A 60 32.92 -20.82 37.38
N ARG A 61 32.18 -20.12 36.52
CA ARG A 61 32.04 -18.67 36.61
C ARG A 61 30.62 -18.38 37.07
N PRO A 62 30.44 -17.74 38.25
CA PRO A 62 29.13 -17.25 38.64
C PRO A 62 28.66 -16.31 37.54
N LYS A 63 27.58 -16.71 36.89
CA LYS A 63 26.87 -15.89 35.92
C LYS A 63 26.19 -14.81 36.75
N GLY A 64 26.90 -13.71 37.01
CA GLY A 64 26.28 -12.48 37.53
C GLY A 64 25.04 -12.19 36.69
N PRO A 65 23.98 -11.59 37.28
CA PRO A 65 22.61 -11.58 36.77
C PRO A 65 22.60 -11.52 35.25
N GLN A 66 22.51 -12.71 34.66
CA GLN A 66 22.92 -12.89 33.28
C GLN A 66 21.82 -12.29 32.44
N ARG A 67 22.06 -11.08 31.96
CA ARG A 67 21.43 -10.61 30.73
C ARG A 67 21.61 -11.73 29.70
N LEU A 68 20.48 -12.10 29.13
CA LEU A 68 20.26 -13.12 28.11
C LEU A 68 21.05 -12.79 26.82
N ASP A 69 22.38 -12.87 26.87
CA ASP A 69 23.25 -12.60 25.72
C ASP A 69 24.15 -13.80 25.42
N THR A 70 23.55 -14.98 25.34
CA THR A 70 24.08 -16.06 24.50
C THR A 70 22.94 -16.42 23.56
N PRO A 71 23.10 -16.31 22.23
CA PRO A 71 22.05 -16.75 21.33
C PRO A 71 21.92 -18.26 21.55
N VAL A 72 20.87 -18.66 22.26
CA VAL A 72 20.31 -20.00 22.10
C VAL A 72 20.18 -20.16 20.58
N GLN A 73 20.82 -21.19 20.02
CA GLN A 73 20.54 -21.59 18.64
C GLN A 73 19.09 -22.04 18.63
N LEU A 74 18.20 -21.07 18.45
CA LEU A 74 16.79 -21.31 18.24
C LEU A 74 16.67 -22.05 16.91
N LYS A 75 15.96 -23.15 16.95
CA LYS A 75 15.63 -23.96 15.79
C LYS A 75 14.11 -23.92 15.60
N PRO A 76 13.58 -24.25 14.40
CA PRO A 76 12.13 -24.26 14.17
C PRO A 76 11.36 -25.14 15.17
N ASP A 77 11.94 -26.28 15.54
CA ASP A 77 11.40 -27.25 16.50
C ASP A 77 11.53 -26.82 17.97
N THR A 78 12.11 -25.65 18.25
CA THR A 78 12.28 -25.18 19.63
C THR A 78 10.91 -24.86 20.25
N PRO A 79 10.58 -25.42 21.43
CA PRO A 79 9.30 -25.19 22.06
C PRO A 79 9.15 -23.75 22.57
N ILE A 80 7.92 -23.25 22.57
CA ILE A 80 7.60 -21.87 22.98
C ILE A 80 7.98 -21.59 24.45
N ASP A 81 8.11 -22.63 25.26
CA ASP A 81 8.51 -22.55 26.67
C ASP A 81 9.96 -22.10 26.86
N GLU A 82 10.83 -22.42 25.90
CA GLU A 82 12.24 -22.02 25.88
C GLU A 82 12.43 -20.57 25.44
N ILE A 83 11.38 -19.95 24.89
CA ILE A 83 11.39 -18.57 24.47
C ILE A 83 11.16 -17.64 25.66
N SER A 84 11.95 -16.56 25.72
CA SER A 84 11.80 -15.52 26.72
C SER A 84 10.59 -14.61 26.46
N VAL A 85 9.38 -15.08 26.78
CA VAL A 85 8.12 -14.33 26.73
C VAL A 85 7.42 -14.35 28.10
N ARG A 86 6.46 -13.44 28.31
CA ARG A 86 5.68 -13.39 29.57
C ARG A 86 4.85 -14.65 29.74
N ALA A 87 4.59 -15.06 30.98
CA ALA A 87 3.80 -16.26 31.29
C ALA A 87 2.40 -16.20 30.64
N SER A 88 1.70 -15.06 30.73
CA SER A 88 0.39 -14.85 30.10
C SER A 88 0.43 -14.97 28.57
N ALA A 89 1.52 -14.52 27.94
CA ALA A 89 1.68 -14.64 26.49
C ALA A 89 1.96 -16.10 26.09
N ARG A 90 2.68 -16.89 26.90
CA ARG A 90 2.86 -18.33 26.63
C ARG A 90 1.56 -19.11 26.75
N GLU A 91 0.74 -18.75 27.72
CA GLU A 91 -0.57 -19.39 27.93
C GLU A 91 -1.48 -19.10 26.73
N ALA A 92 -1.58 -17.85 26.28
CA ALA A 92 -2.31 -17.48 25.07
C ALA A 92 -1.78 -18.18 23.80
N LEU A 93 -0.45 -18.30 23.64
CA LEU A 93 0.13 -19.05 22.51
C LEU A 93 -0.27 -20.54 22.53
N ARG A 94 -0.33 -21.16 23.71
CA ARG A 94 -0.81 -22.55 23.85
C ARG A 94 -2.29 -22.68 23.54
N GLU A 95 -3.12 -21.71 23.93
CA GLU A 95 -4.55 -21.67 23.59
C GLU A 95 -4.76 -21.59 22.07
N LEU A 96 -3.90 -20.84 21.38
CA LEU A 96 -3.84 -20.78 19.91
C LEU A 96 -3.21 -22.02 19.26
N SER A 97 -2.93 -23.08 20.03
CA SER A 97 -2.29 -24.31 19.55
C SER A 97 -0.88 -24.11 18.96
N ILE A 98 -0.15 -23.11 19.45
CA ILE A 98 1.24 -22.81 19.06
C ILE A 98 2.17 -23.40 20.13
N PHE A 99 2.88 -24.47 19.78
CA PHE A 99 3.74 -25.21 20.71
C PHE A 99 5.23 -25.01 20.43
N CYS A 100 5.61 -24.71 19.18
CA CYS A 100 6.99 -24.47 18.76
C CYS A 100 7.15 -23.20 17.92
N ILE A 101 8.39 -22.84 17.59
CA ILE A 101 8.70 -21.67 16.74
C ILE A 101 8.14 -21.83 15.33
N GLU A 102 8.15 -23.05 14.79
CA GLU A 102 7.58 -23.32 13.47
C GLU A 102 6.08 -23.02 13.42
N ASP A 103 5.32 -23.37 14.47
CA ASP A 103 3.89 -23.08 14.56
C ASP A 103 3.59 -21.56 14.49
N LEU A 104 4.51 -20.72 15.00
CA LEU A 104 4.38 -19.26 14.89
C LEU A 104 4.41 -18.77 13.43
N SER A 105 5.07 -19.50 12.52
CA SER A 105 5.08 -19.15 11.09
C SER A 105 3.76 -19.47 10.38
N ALA A 106 2.90 -20.27 11.02
CA ALA A 106 1.59 -20.65 10.49
C ALA A 106 0.46 -19.70 10.93
N ILE A 107 0.74 -18.74 11.82
CA ILE A 107 -0.22 -17.72 12.27
C ILE A 107 0.21 -16.33 11.80
N SER A 108 -0.76 -15.44 11.62
CA SER A 108 -0.49 -14.05 11.26
C SER A 108 -0.29 -13.14 12.47
N GLU A 109 0.43 -12.05 12.28
CA GLU A 109 0.66 -11.06 13.36
C GLU A 109 -0.65 -10.46 13.87
N GLN A 110 -1.62 -10.27 12.99
CA GLN A 110 -2.89 -9.68 13.34
C GLN A 110 -3.75 -10.61 14.19
N GLU A 111 -3.74 -11.92 13.90
CA GLU A 111 -4.42 -12.93 14.74
C GLU A 111 -3.79 -12.97 16.13
N LEU A 112 -2.46 -12.87 16.23
CA LEU A 112 -1.78 -12.73 17.53
C LEU A 112 -2.14 -11.44 18.27
N LEU A 113 -2.37 -10.34 17.56
CA LEU A 113 -2.77 -9.06 18.17
C LEU A 113 -4.24 -9.02 18.62
N GLN A 114 -5.07 -9.99 18.23
CA GLN A 114 -6.45 -10.11 18.73
C GLN A 114 -6.48 -10.61 20.18
N GLU A 115 -5.43 -11.30 20.63
CA GLU A 115 -5.32 -11.79 22.00
C GLU A 115 -4.89 -10.69 22.98
N GLU A 116 -5.71 -10.42 23.99
CA GLU A 116 -5.45 -9.37 25.00
C GLU A 116 -4.12 -9.56 25.73
N ALA A 117 -3.68 -10.81 25.88
CA ALA A 117 -2.41 -11.17 26.53
C ALA A 117 -1.18 -10.90 25.65
N ILE A 118 -1.35 -10.68 24.33
CA ILE A 118 -0.28 -10.53 23.34
C ILE A 118 -0.31 -9.11 22.75
N GLY A 119 0.43 -8.19 23.37
CA GLY A 119 0.58 -6.84 22.85
C GLY A 119 1.64 -6.71 21.75
N ALA A 120 1.65 -5.56 21.05
CA ALA A 120 2.59 -5.23 19.97
C ALA A 120 4.08 -5.42 20.32
N LYS A 121 4.47 -5.20 21.58
CA LYS A 121 5.86 -5.45 22.04
C LYS A 121 6.22 -6.93 22.05
N THR A 122 5.27 -7.80 22.40
CA THR A 122 5.47 -9.25 22.39
C THR A 122 5.56 -9.75 20.95
N VAL A 123 4.68 -9.28 20.06
CA VAL A 123 4.71 -9.60 18.62
C VAL A 123 6.03 -9.18 17.98
N GLY A 124 6.51 -7.97 18.27
CA GLY A 124 7.82 -7.53 17.78
C GLY A 124 8.97 -8.44 18.21
N ARG A 125 8.94 -8.95 19.45
CA ARG A 125 9.94 -9.91 19.94
C ARG A 125 9.82 -11.26 19.26
N LEU A 126 8.61 -11.76 19.03
CA LEU A 126 8.38 -13.01 18.31
C LEU A 126 8.84 -12.90 16.85
N ARG A 127 8.65 -11.75 16.20
CA ARG A 127 9.19 -11.46 14.86
C ARG A 127 10.71 -11.57 14.83
N GLU A 128 11.39 -10.97 15.80
CA GLU A 128 12.85 -11.07 15.91
C GLU A 128 13.33 -12.52 16.10
N ILE A 129 12.55 -13.34 16.81
CA ILE A 129 12.84 -14.76 17.02
C ILE A 129 12.67 -15.54 15.72
N LEU A 130 11.55 -15.36 15.01
CA LEU A 130 11.31 -15.98 13.70
C LEU A 130 12.42 -15.62 12.71
N ALA A 131 12.77 -14.33 12.62
CA ALA A 131 13.83 -13.85 11.74
C ALA A 131 15.21 -14.47 12.04
N ARG A 132 15.52 -14.77 13.31
CA ARG A 132 16.76 -15.47 13.70
C ARG A 132 16.81 -16.92 13.22
N VAL A 133 15.66 -17.55 13.06
CA VAL A 133 15.50 -18.92 12.58
C VAL A 133 15.31 -18.97 11.05
N GLY A 134 15.21 -17.81 10.39
CA GLY A 134 14.97 -17.69 8.96
C GLY A 134 13.51 -17.92 8.56
N LEU A 135 12.59 -17.82 9.52
CA LEU A 135 11.15 -17.86 9.32
C LEU A 135 10.56 -16.45 9.43
N ASP A 136 9.34 -16.30 8.95
CA ASP A 136 8.53 -15.10 9.12
C ASP A 136 7.09 -15.51 9.48
N PHE A 137 6.28 -14.57 9.95
CA PHE A 137 4.87 -14.84 10.22
C PHE A 137 4.11 -15.21 8.95
N LEU A 138 2.99 -15.91 9.11
CA LEU A 138 2.05 -16.05 8.01
C LEU A 138 1.60 -14.63 7.63
N PRO A 139 1.74 -14.23 6.36
CA PRO A 139 1.47 -12.86 6.01
C PRO A 139 -0.02 -12.61 6.24
N ASN A 140 -0.37 -11.50 6.91
CA ASN A 140 -1.74 -11.20 7.37
C ASN A 140 -2.78 -11.42 6.25
N PRO A 141 -3.88 -12.16 6.49
CA PRO A 141 -4.95 -12.34 5.50
C PRO A 141 -5.72 -11.05 5.21
N ASN A 142 -5.43 -9.95 5.91
CA ASN A 142 -5.98 -8.62 5.67
C ASN A 142 -5.47 -8.07 4.33
N THR A 143 -6.08 -8.56 3.25
CA THR A 143 -5.93 -8.08 1.87
C THR A 143 -6.04 -6.57 1.80
N GLU A 144 -6.91 -5.95 2.62
CA GLU A 144 -7.07 -4.50 2.69
C GLU A 144 -5.82 -3.75 3.18
N GLU A 145 -5.12 -4.27 4.19
CA GLU A 145 -3.95 -3.58 4.75
C GLU A 145 -2.77 -3.64 3.77
N ARG A 146 -2.55 -4.81 3.15
CA ARG A 146 -1.61 -4.95 2.04
C ARG A 146 -1.99 -4.08 0.85
N ALA A 147 -3.27 -4.01 0.50
CA ALA A 147 -3.77 -3.15 -0.55
C ALA A 147 -3.47 -1.67 -0.26
N ARG A 148 -3.64 -1.23 0.99
CA ARG A 148 -3.31 0.15 1.42
C ARG A 148 -1.81 0.41 1.36
N GLU A 149 -0.99 -0.52 1.82
CA GLU A 149 0.48 -0.38 1.77
C GLU A 149 1.00 -0.34 0.33
N GLN A 150 0.52 -1.24 -0.52
CA GLN A 150 0.86 -1.25 -1.95
C GLN A 150 0.44 0.06 -2.62
N SER A 151 -0.79 0.53 -2.34
CA SER A 151 -1.27 1.79 -2.89
C SER A 151 -0.43 2.98 -2.42
N LYS A 152 -0.04 2.99 -1.15
CA LYS A 152 0.83 4.02 -0.57
C LYS A 152 2.22 4.01 -1.21
N ALA A 153 2.77 2.84 -1.51
CA ALA A 153 4.05 2.71 -2.18
C ALA A 153 4.00 3.31 -3.59
N VAL A 154 2.94 3.04 -4.37
CA VAL A 154 2.74 3.63 -5.71
C VAL A 154 2.51 5.14 -5.63
N LEU A 155 1.78 5.62 -4.63
CA LEU A 155 1.56 7.06 -4.39
C LEU A 155 2.83 7.82 -4.02
N ALA A 156 3.78 7.16 -3.36
CA ALA A 156 5.05 7.75 -2.97
C ALA A 156 6.00 7.96 -4.17
N LEU A 157 5.72 7.31 -5.30
CA LEU A 157 6.51 7.47 -6.52
C LEU A 157 6.31 8.87 -7.12
N PRO A 158 7.37 9.48 -7.68
CA PRO A 158 7.23 10.69 -8.48
C PRO A 158 6.39 10.41 -9.73
N TYR A 159 5.74 11.46 -10.27
CA TYR A 159 4.73 11.34 -11.33
C TYR A 159 5.20 10.51 -12.53
N GLU A 160 6.42 10.74 -13.04
CA GLU A 160 6.96 10.00 -14.18
C GLU A 160 7.18 8.52 -13.88
N ALA A 161 7.75 8.20 -12.71
CA ALA A 161 7.95 6.82 -12.27
C ALA A 161 6.61 6.10 -12.05
N ARG A 162 5.61 6.83 -11.55
CA ARG A 162 4.26 6.31 -11.39
C ARG A 162 3.59 6.02 -12.74
N ALA A 163 3.69 6.93 -13.71
CA ALA A 163 3.17 6.71 -15.05
C ALA A 163 3.82 5.49 -15.72
N LEU A 164 5.13 5.29 -15.54
CA LEU A 164 5.83 4.10 -16.01
C LEU A 164 5.39 2.82 -15.29
N ALA A 165 5.18 2.87 -13.97
CA ALA A 165 4.74 1.71 -13.18
C ALA A 165 3.30 1.27 -13.51
N LEU A 166 2.43 2.22 -13.87
CA LEU A 166 1.05 1.95 -14.27
C LEU A 166 0.92 1.54 -15.73
N ARG A 167 1.96 1.72 -16.53
CA ARG A 167 1.94 1.41 -17.96
C ARG A 167 1.70 -0.08 -18.17
N ASN A 168 0.75 -0.43 -19.05
CA ASN A 168 0.35 -1.81 -19.34
C ASN A 168 -0.22 -2.58 -18.13
N LEU A 169 -0.72 -1.89 -17.10
CA LEU A 169 -1.37 -2.55 -15.98
C LEU A 169 -2.59 -3.36 -16.46
N GLU A 170 -2.54 -4.67 -16.19
CA GLU A 170 -3.57 -5.61 -16.63
C GLU A 170 -4.89 -5.42 -15.87
N ASP A 171 -6.01 -5.83 -16.49
CA ASP A 171 -7.33 -5.85 -15.85
C ASP A 171 -7.39 -6.81 -14.65
N SER A 172 -6.53 -7.84 -14.66
CA SER A 172 -6.32 -8.81 -13.60
C SER A 172 -5.49 -8.27 -12.42
N ALA A 173 -4.93 -7.06 -12.53
CA ALA A 173 -4.19 -6.47 -11.44
C ALA A 173 -5.15 -6.02 -10.32
N PRO A 174 -4.71 -6.09 -9.04
CA PRO A 174 -5.52 -5.60 -7.94
C PRO A 174 -5.67 -4.08 -8.01
N VAL A 175 -6.80 -3.56 -7.55
CA VAL A 175 -7.11 -2.12 -7.56
C VAL A 175 -6.09 -1.29 -6.76
N SER A 176 -5.43 -1.89 -5.76
CA SER A 176 -4.32 -1.29 -5.01
C SER A 176 -3.11 -0.93 -5.86
N ALA A 177 -2.90 -1.62 -6.98
CA ALA A 177 -1.78 -1.36 -7.90
C ALA A 177 -1.90 0.00 -8.60
N LEU A 178 -3.10 0.61 -8.64
CA LEU A 178 -3.31 1.95 -9.22
C LEU A 178 -2.71 3.07 -8.35
N GLY A 179 -2.44 2.81 -7.08
CA GLY A 179 -2.03 3.86 -6.14
C GLY A 179 -3.17 4.81 -5.78
N LEU A 180 -4.40 4.32 -5.59
CA LEU A 180 -5.52 5.16 -5.15
C LEU A 180 -5.30 5.69 -3.72
N ARG A 181 -5.73 6.93 -3.44
CA ARG A 181 -5.82 7.42 -2.06
C ARG A 181 -6.61 6.46 -1.18
N SER A 182 -6.28 6.43 0.12
CA SER A 182 -6.87 5.51 1.09
C SER A 182 -8.41 5.54 1.12
N SER A 183 -9.02 6.72 0.98
CA SER A 183 -10.48 6.87 0.91
C SER A 183 -11.07 6.25 -0.35
N THR A 184 -10.45 6.50 -1.50
CA THR A 184 -10.87 6.02 -2.81
C THR A 184 -10.70 4.50 -2.89
N LEU A 185 -9.56 3.97 -2.42
CA LEU A 185 -9.27 2.55 -2.34
C LEU A 185 -10.27 1.82 -1.44
N SER A 186 -10.51 2.32 -0.23
CA SER A 186 -11.43 1.67 0.72
C SER A 186 -12.86 1.65 0.16
N ARG A 187 -13.27 2.71 -0.56
CA ARG A 187 -14.57 2.73 -1.24
C ARG A 187 -14.64 1.77 -2.41
N ALA A 188 -13.57 1.64 -3.20
CA ALA A 188 -13.51 0.68 -4.30
C ALA A 188 -13.68 -0.75 -3.80
N LEU A 189 -12.94 -1.12 -2.76
CA LEU A 189 -13.04 -2.44 -2.11
C LEU A 189 -14.44 -2.66 -1.48
N ALA A 190 -14.99 -1.65 -0.79
CA ALA A 190 -16.34 -1.74 -0.21
C ALA A 190 -17.44 -1.94 -1.26
N ASN A 191 -17.24 -1.43 -2.48
CA ASN A 191 -18.14 -1.62 -3.61
C ASN A 191 -17.87 -2.92 -4.38
N GLY A 192 -16.96 -3.77 -3.90
CA GLY A 192 -16.62 -5.06 -4.54
C GLY A 192 -15.77 -4.93 -5.81
N HIS A 193 -15.05 -3.83 -5.97
CA HIS A 193 -14.12 -3.64 -7.08
C HIS A 193 -12.70 -3.99 -6.64
N ASP A 194 -12.39 -5.28 -6.68
CA ASP A 194 -11.10 -5.80 -6.25
C ASP A 194 -10.03 -5.65 -7.33
N MET A 195 -10.45 -5.61 -8.61
CA MET A 195 -9.55 -5.59 -9.76
C MET A 195 -9.64 -4.29 -10.56
N VAL A 196 -8.55 -3.93 -11.24
CA VAL A 196 -8.50 -2.76 -12.14
C VAL A 196 -9.54 -2.87 -13.25
N GLY A 197 -9.75 -4.09 -13.76
CA GLY A 197 -10.76 -4.35 -14.78
C GLY A 197 -12.19 -4.08 -14.32
N ASP A 198 -12.49 -4.23 -13.03
CA ASP A 198 -13.83 -3.96 -12.49
C ASP A 198 -14.14 -2.47 -12.58
N LEU A 199 -13.18 -1.62 -12.20
CA LEU A 199 -13.31 -0.18 -12.36
C LEU A 199 -13.38 0.25 -13.83
N ARG A 200 -12.60 -0.38 -14.71
CA ARG A 200 -12.55 -0.03 -16.15
C ARG A 200 -13.85 -0.37 -16.89
N ARG A 201 -14.58 -1.39 -16.42
CA ARG A 201 -15.87 -1.83 -17.00
C ARG A 201 -17.06 -0.99 -16.54
N LEU A 202 -16.92 -0.18 -15.48
CA LEU A 202 -18.00 0.67 -15.02
C LEU A 202 -18.35 1.70 -16.11
N PRO A 203 -19.63 2.00 -16.36
CA PRO A 203 -19.99 3.18 -17.13
C PRO A 203 -19.55 4.46 -16.41
N LEU A 204 -19.21 5.51 -17.16
CA LEU A 204 -18.75 6.79 -16.59
C LEU A 204 -19.76 7.38 -15.61
N LEU A 205 -21.06 7.26 -15.94
CA LEU A 205 -22.15 7.70 -15.07
C LEU A 205 -22.12 6.98 -13.71
N VAL A 206 -22.00 5.65 -13.73
CA VAL A 206 -21.95 4.82 -12.53
C VAL A 206 -20.70 5.11 -11.70
N LEU A 207 -19.56 5.35 -12.36
CA LEU A 207 -18.35 5.79 -11.68
C LEU A 207 -18.58 7.11 -10.94
N CYS A 208 -19.22 8.09 -11.57
CA CYS A 208 -19.49 9.39 -10.93
C CYS A 208 -20.59 9.37 -9.87
N GLU A 209 -21.50 8.40 -9.91
CA GLU A 209 -22.53 8.20 -8.89
C GLU A 209 -21.95 7.48 -7.66
N ASN A 210 -21.16 6.43 -7.88
CA ASN A 210 -20.58 5.62 -6.80
C ASN A 210 -19.37 6.30 -6.14
N TYR A 211 -18.67 7.16 -6.88
CA TYR A 211 -17.49 7.87 -6.42
C TYR A 211 -17.72 9.37 -6.53
N GLY A 212 -17.39 10.12 -5.49
CA GLY A 212 -17.52 11.58 -5.54
C GLY A 212 -16.64 12.16 -6.64
N LYS A 213 -16.96 13.37 -7.14
CA LYS A 213 -16.25 14.01 -8.28
C LYS A 213 -14.71 13.93 -8.20
N ARG A 214 -14.14 14.12 -7.00
CA ARG A 214 -12.68 14.05 -6.77
C ARG A 214 -12.12 12.64 -6.91
N GLU A 215 -12.83 11.65 -6.38
CA GLU A 215 -12.44 10.24 -6.41
C GLU A 215 -12.61 9.66 -7.82
N ALA A 216 -13.74 9.98 -8.48
CA ALA A 216 -13.97 9.60 -9.88
C ALA A 216 -12.90 10.18 -10.80
N ARG A 217 -12.48 11.43 -10.58
CA ARG A 217 -11.38 12.05 -11.34
C ARG A 217 -10.04 11.35 -11.08
N GLU A 218 -9.74 11.05 -9.83
CA GLU A 218 -8.53 10.30 -9.48
C GLU A 218 -8.50 8.92 -10.18
N ILE A 219 -9.60 8.16 -10.11
CA ILE A 219 -9.70 6.86 -10.78
C ILE A 219 -9.53 7.02 -12.29
N TYR A 220 -10.22 7.99 -12.89
CA TYR A 220 -10.13 8.27 -14.32
C TYR A 220 -8.71 8.60 -14.76
N ASP A 221 -8.06 9.57 -14.10
CA ASP A 221 -6.71 10.02 -14.43
C ASP A 221 -5.70 8.86 -14.36
N LEU A 222 -5.84 7.98 -13.36
CA LEU A 222 -4.94 6.84 -13.19
C LEU A 222 -5.19 5.73 -14.20
N LEU A 223 -6.44 5.44 -14.52
CA LEU A 223 -6.77 4.48 -15.58
C LEU A 223 -6.26 4.97 -16.94
N MET A 224 -6.29 6.28 -17.20
CA MET A 224 -5.72 6.86 -18.42
C MET A 224 -4.19 6.69 -18.53
N LEU A 225 -3.47 6.50 -17.42
CA LEU A 225 -2.04 6.20 -17.43
C LEU A 225 -1.71 4.74 -17.75
N THR A 226 -2.71 3.85 -17.81
CA THR A 226 -2.48 2.40 -18.01
C THR A 226 -2.32 1.98 -19.47
N ASP A 227 -2.30 2.92 -20.42
CA ASP A 227 -2.36 2.70 -21.88
C ASP A 227 -3.58 1.89 -22.36
N ARG A 228 -4.50 1.54 -21.46
CA ARG A 228 -5.78 0.87 -21.72
C ARG A 228 -6.91 1.75 -21.20
N PRO A 229 -7.55 2.54 -22.07
CA PRO A 229 -8.55 3.50 -21.66
C PRO A 229 -9.81 2.82 -21.11
N PHE A 230 -10.60 3.62 -20.39
CA PHE A 230 -11.93 3.27 -19.89
C PHE A 230 -12.82 2.68 -20.99
N ALA A 231 -13.67 1.70 -20.67
CA ALA A 231 -14.56 1.09 -21.65
C ALA A 231 -15.54 2.14 -22.18
N GLY A 232 -15.35 2.56 -23.44
CA GLY A 232 -16.00 3.72 -24.01
C GLY A 232 -15.23 4.99 -23.66
N SER A 233 -14.35 5.43 -24.57
CA SER A 233 -13.76 6.76 -24.50
C SER A 233 -14.90 7.78 -24.62
N ALA A 234 -15.42 8.23 -23.48
CA ALA A 234 -16.44 9.26 -23.44
C ALA A 234 -15.91 10.50 -24.17
N ALA A 235 -16.79 11.18 -24.89
CA ALA A 235 -16.39 12.40 -25.58
C ALA A 235 -15.88 13.41 -24.54
N PRO A 236 -14.90 14.27 -24.86
CA PRO A 236 -14.37 15.26 -23.91
C PRO A 236 -15.47 16.08 -23.22
N ILE A 237 -16.54 16.41 -23.95
CA ILE A 237 -17.71 17.11 -23.43
C ILE A 237 -18.47 16.34 -22.35
N GLU A 238 -18.54 15.01 -22.44
CA GLU A 238 -19.16 14.14 -21.44
C GLU A 238 -18.29 14.09 -20.18
N LEU A 239 -16.98 13.96 -20.33
CA LEU A 239 -16.03 14.03 -19.21
C LEU A 239 -16.15 15.37 -18.46
N TRP A 240 -16.33 16.48 -19.18
CA TRP A 240 -16.57 17.78 -18.57
C TRP A 240 -17.91 17.86 -17.84
N ARG A 241 -18.99 17.31 -18.41
CA ARG A 241 -20.31 17.28 -17.76
C ARG A 241 -20.26 16.57 -16.40
N HIS A 242 -19.41 15.55 -16.29
CA HIS A 242 -19.18 14.82 -15.04
C HIS A 242 -18.10 15.45 -14.14
N GLY A 243 -17.46 16.53 -14.58
CA GLY A 243 -16.44 17.25 -13.81
C GLY A 243 -15.06 16.59 -13.81
N LEU A 244 -14.84 15.65 -14.72
CA LEU A 244 -13.58 14.91 -14.88
C LEU A 244 -12.60 15.66 -15.78
N ALA A 245 -13.10 16.39 -16.77
CA ALA A 245 -12.29 17.26 -17.63
C ALA A 245 -12.48 18.75 -17.27
N SER A 246 -11.42 19.54 -17.42
CA SER A 246 -11.52 21.01 -17.32
C SER A 246 -11.94 21.65 -18.64
N THR A 247 -12.53 22.85 -18.61
CA THR A 247 -12.88 23.60 -19.83
C THR A 247 -11.67 23.85 -20.74
N LYS A 248 -10.45 23.88 -20.17
CA LYS A 248 -9.19 24.09 -20.93
C LYS A 248 -8.77 22.85 -21.73
N GLU A 249 -9.24 21.67 -21.33
CA GLU A 249 -8.96 20.40 -22.00
C GLU A 249 -9.93 20.13 -23.15
N LEU A 250 -10.98 20.96 -23.31
CA LEU A 250 -11.97 20.81 -24.36
C LEU A 250 -11.53 21.48 -25.66
N SER A 251 -11.68 20.76 -26.77
CA SER A 251 -11.61 21.34 -28.10
C SER A 251 -12.82 22.23 -28.35
N ILE A 252 -12.57 23.43 -28.87
CA ILE A 252 -13.64 24.40 -29.11
C ILE A 252 -14.42 23.98 -30.36
N PRO A 253 -15.75 23.85 -30.29
CA PRO A 253 -16.53 23.48 -31.46
C PRO A 253 -16.50 24.58 -32.52
N THR A 254 -16.15 24.20 -33.75
CA THR A 254 -16.07 25.11 -34.90
C THR A 254 -17.15 24.85 -35.95
N ALA A 255 -17.85 23.71 -35.88
CA ALA A 255 -18.88 23.36 -36.84
C ALA A 255 -20.16 24.20 -36.64
N PRO A 256 -20.77 24.72 -37.71
CA PRO A 256 -21.99 25.53 -37.61
C PRO A 256 -23.18 24.74 -37.07
N GLU A 257 -23.23 23.43 -37.32
CA GLU A 257 -24.30 22.54 -36.87
C GLU A 257 -24.19 22.15 -35.39
N THR A 258 -23.09 22.53 -34.71
CA THR A 258 -22.89 22.16 -33.30
C THR A 258 -24.04 22.66 -32.43
N PRO A 259 -24.68 21.79 -31.63
CA PRO A 259 -25.73 22.20 -30.69
C PRO A 259 -25.22 23.23 -29.68
N ILE A 260 -26.03 24.25 -29.40
CA ILE A 260 -25.70 25.27 -28.39
C ILE A 260 -25.43 24.65 -27.00
N GLY A 261 -26.08 23.51 -26.71
CA GLY A 261 -25.89 22.70 -25.50
C GLY A 261 -24.44 22.25 -25.28
N GLU A 262 -23.66 22.08 -26.34
CA GLU A 262 -22.24 21.71 -26.26
C GLU A 262 -21.34 22.90 -25.94
N LEU A 263 -21.84 24.15 -26.09
CA LEU A 263 -21.10 25.37 -25.76
C LEU A 263 -21.17 25.72 -24.26
N ARG A 264 -21.91 24.94 -23.48
CA ARG A 264 -22.07 25.14 -22.03
C ARG A 264 -20.77 25.26 -21.23
N PRO A 265 -19.67 24.56 -21.59
CA PRO A 265 -18.39 24.74 -20.91
C PRO A 265 -17.83 26.17 -20.94
N TRP A 266 -18.11 26.91 -22.01
CA TRP A 266 -17.60 28.27 -22.22
C TRP A 266 -18.64 29.35 -21.91
N LEU A 267 -19.91 29.07 -22.20
CA LEU A 267 -20.99 30.03 -22.06
C LEU A 267 -21.78 29.87 -20.75
N GLY A 268 -21.64 28.75 -20.05
CA GLY A 268 -22.34 28.48 -18.79
C GLY A 268 -23.86 28.38 -18.97
N THR A 269 -24.62 28.91 -18.00
CA THR A 269 -26.10 28.89 -18.02
C THR A 269 -26.71 29.76 -19.13
N SER A 270 -25.92 30.63 -19.76
CA SER A 270 -26.36 31.47 -20.87
C SER A 270 -26.86 30.65 -22.07
N VAL A 271 -26.42 29.40 -22.19
CA VAL A 271 -26.90 28.46 -23.20
C VAL A 271 -28.40 28.21 -23.08
N ASP A 272 -28.95 28.16 -21.87
CA ASP A 272 -30.37 27.90 -21.64
C ASP A 272 -31.22 29.08 -22.12
N SER A 273 -30.75 30.31 -21.87
CA SER A 273 -31.38 31.54 -22.37
C SER A 273 -31.32 31.64 -23.90
N LEU A 274 -30.21 31.23 -24.51
CA LEU A 274 -30.07 31.18 -25.97
C LEU A 274 -31.02 30.15 -26.59
N GLY A 275 -31.14 28.97 -25.98
CA GLY A 275 -32.10 27.94 -26.39
C GLY A 275 -33.55 28.40 -26.28
N ALA A 276 -33.90 29.11 -25.20
CA ALA A 276 -35.24 29.69 -25.01
C ALA A 276 -35.58 30.77 -26.06
N CYS A 277 -34.57 31.39 -26.68
CA CYS A 277 -34.72 32.36 -27.76
C CYS A 277 -34.70 31.72 -29.16
N GLY A 278 -34.75 30.38 -29.26
CA GLY A 278 -34.76 29.65 -30.51
C GLY A 278 -33.39 29.46 -31.16
N ILE A 279 -32.30 29.79 -30.47
CA ILE A 279 -30.94 29.55 -30.97
C ILE A 279 -30.48 28.19 -30.52
N HIS A 280 -30.52 27.22 -31.43
CA HIS A 280 -30.17 25.82 -31.13
C HIS A 280 -28.80 25.40 -31.63
N THR A 281 -28.18 26.15 -32.55
CA THR A 281 -26.89 25.80 -33.17
C THR A 281 -25.87 26.95 -33.11
N LEU A 282 -24.58 26.61 -33.19
CA LEU A 282 -23.49 27.59 -33.25
C LEU A 282 -23.62 28.51 -34.48
N GLY A 283 -24.08 27.98 -35.62
CA GLY A 283 -24.35 28.75 -36.82
C GLY A 283 -25.44 29.80 -36.62
N ALA A 284 -26.56 29.43 -36.00
CA ALA A 284 -27.63 30.37 -35.64
C ALA A 284 -27.12 31.46 -34.68
N LEU A 285 -26.28 31.08 -33.72
CA LEU A 285 -25.66 32.02 -32.78
C LEU A 285 -24.74 33.01 -33.50
N ARG A 286 -23.92 32.56 -34.46
CA ARG A 286 -23.06 33.43 -35.28
C ARG A 286 -23.87 34.45 -36.08
N VAL A 287 -24.97 34.01 -36.69
CA VAL A 287 -25.86 34.90 -37.46
C VAL A 287 -26.48 35.95 -36.54
N ALA A 288 -27.03 35.55 -35.40
CA ALA A 288 -27.60 36.48 -34.42
C ALA A 288 -26.56 37.48 -33.89
N ALA A 289 -25.33 37.02 -33.60
CA ALA A 289 -24.24 37.89 -33.16
C ALA A 289 -23.82 38.89 -34.25
N SER A 290 -23.75 38.46 -35.51
CA SER A 290 -23.39 39.34 -36.64
C SER A 290 -24.41 40.45 -36.90
N ARG A 291 -25.68 40.22 -36.52
CA ARG A 291 -26.77 41.20 -36.62
C ARG A 291 -26.88 42.12 -35.41
N GLY A 292 -26.14 41.82 -34.33
CA GLY A 292 -26.24 42.54 -33.06
C GLY A 292 -27.47 42.14 -32.22
N ASP A 293 -28.21 41.11 -32.62
CA ASP A 293 -29.50 40.73 -32.01
C ASP A 293 -29.33 40.07 -30.62
N VAL A 294 -28.11 39.63 -30.28
CA VAL A 294 -27.82 38.88 -29.04
C VAL A 294 -28.16 39.68 -27.77
N ALA A 295 -27.95 40.99 -27.79
CA ALA A 295 -28.28 41.87 -26.66
C ALA A 295 -29.79 42.17 -26.55
N SER A 296 -30.56 41.87 -27.60
CA SER A 296 -31.99 42.14 -27.69
C SER A 296 -32.84 40.93 -27.26
N PHE A 297 -32.22 39.78 -27.02
CA PHE A 297 -32.91 38.56 -26.60
C PHE A 297 -33.42 38.65 -25.17
N ARG A 298 -34.67 38.23 -24.98
CA ARG A 298 -35.36 38.27 -23.69
C ARG A 298 -34.65 37.32 -22.71
N GLY A 299 -34.16 37.87 -21.59
CA GLY A 299 -33.44 37.10 -20.57
C GLY A 299 -31.92 37.05 -20.76
N ILE A 300 -31.39 37.66 -21.83
CA ILE A 300 -29.95 37.80 -22.03
C ILE A 300 -29.54 39.23 -21.63
N GLY A 301 -28.91 39.36 -20.46
CA GLY A 301 -28.34 40.63 -20.02
C GLY A 301 -27.12 41.04 -20.85
N ARG A 302 -26.79 42.33 -20.82
CA ARG A 302 -25.63 42.92 -21.52
C ARG A 302 -24.32 42.16 -21.29
N VAL A 303 -24.05 41.77 -20.04
CA VAL A 303 -22.85 40.99 -19.66
C VAL A 303 -22.80 39.62 -20.34
N THR A 304 -23.95 38.97 -20.49
CA THR A 304 -24.06 37.69 -21.18
C THR A 304 -23.85 37.86 -22.68
N ALA A 305 -24.42 38.90 -23.28
CA ALA A 305 -24.21 39.22 -24.68
C ALA A 305 -22.73 39.53 -24.99
N GLU A 306 -22.07 40.33 -24.14
CA GLU A 306 -20.64 40.62 -24.23
C GLU A 306 -19.79 39.35 -24.10
N ARG A 307 -20.14 38.42 -23.19
CA ARG A 307 -19.47 37.12 -23.05
C ARG A 307 -19.63 36.24 -24.30
N VAL A 308 -20.82 36.19 -24.89
CA VAL A 308 -21.10 35.43 -26.11
C VAL A 308 -20.31 35.99 -27.29
N VAL A 309 -20.34 37.31 -27.48
CA VAL A 309 -19.58 37.99 -28.54
C VAL A 309 -18.06 37.80 -28.33
N GLY A 310 -17.59 37.92 -27.08
CA GLY A 310 -16.20 37.67 -26.73
C GLY A 310 -15.75 36.23 -27.03
N PHE A 311 -16.59 35.23 -26.73
CA PHE A 311 -16.34 33.83 -27.07
C PHE A 311 -16.25 33.63 -28.60
N LEU A 312 -17.20 34.18 -29.37
CA LEU A 312 -17.21 34.07 -30.83
C LEU A 312 -16.01 34.79 -31.47
N GLY A 313 -15.60 35.93 -30.92
CA GLY A 313 -14.44 36.71 -31.38
C GLY A 313 -13.11 36.04 -31.04
N ALA A 314 -12.98 35.42 -29.88
CA ALA A 314 -11.72 34.80 -29.45
C ALA A 314 -11.46 33.43 -30.09
N TYR A 315 -12.51 32.68 -30.43
CA TYR A 315 -12.35 31.25 -30.72
C TYR A 315 -13.02 30.75 -32.00
N VAL A 316 -13.84 31.57 -32.66
CA VAL A 316 -14.78 31.07 -33.67
C VAL A 316 -14.72 31.85 -34.99
N THR A 317 -14.13 33.05 -35.00
CA THR A 317 -13.86 33.77 -36.24
C THR A 317 -12.54 33.26 -36.85
N PRO A 318 -12.53 32.79 -38.11
CA PRO A 318 -11.27 32.63 -38.82
C PRO A 318 -10.62 34.02 -38.89
N GLN A 319 -9.34 34.14 -38.52
CA GLN A 319 -8.60 35.36 -38.84
C GLN A 319 -8.83 35.66 -40.32
N PRO A 320 -9.27 36.88 -40.68
CA PRO A 320 -9.51 37.19 -42.08
C PRO A 320 -8.22 36.95 -42.85
N TYR A 321 -8.31 36.04 -43.81
CA TYR A 321 -7.31 35.77 -44.83
C TYR A 321 -6.80 37.13 -45.35
N ARG A 322 -5.58 37.54 -44.98
CA ARG A 322 -4.90 38.67 -45.63
C ARG A 322 -4.72 38.25 -47.09
N ARG A 323 -5.65 38.65 -47.96
CA ARG A 323 -5.40 38.71 -49.40
C ARG A 323 -4.22 39.66 -49.59
N GLY A 324 -3.03 39.10 -49.73
CA GLY A 324 -1.91 39.78 -50.35
C GLY A 324 -2.27 40.04 -51.81
N VAL A 325 -2.99 41.13 -52.06
CA VAL A 325 -2.99 41.76 -53.37
C VAL A 325 -1.65 42.48 -53.49
N SER A 326 -0.61 41.74 -53.89
CA SER A 326 0.53 42.34 -54.56
C SER A 326 0.11 42.52 -56.01
N ALA A 327 -0.52 43.66 -56.29
CA ALA A 327 -0.65 44.15 -57.65
C ALA A 327 0.76 44.45 -58.16
N ALA A 328 1.20 43.70 -59.14
CA ALA A 328 2.26 44.13 -60.04
C ALA A 328 1.73 45.32 -60.86
N ALA A 329 2.45 46.44 -60.83
CA ALA A 329 2.51 47.44 -61.91
C ALA A 329 3.59 48.48 -61.58
N GLY A 330 4.60 48.59 -62.44
CA GLY A 330 5.57 49.69 -62.46
C GLY A 330 7.01 49.25 -62.26
#